data_AF-B2FP86-F1
#
_entry.id   AF-B2FP86-F1
#
_cell.length_a   1.000
_cell.length_b   1.000
_cell.length_c   1.000
_cell.angle_alpha   90.00
_cell.angle_beta   90.00
_cell.angle_gamma   90.00
#
_symmetry.space_group_name_H-M   'P 1'
#
loop_
_entity.id
_entity.type
_entity.pdbx_description
1 polymer ?
#
loop_
_entity_poly.entity_id
_entity_poly.type
_entity_poly.pdbx_seq_one_letter_code
_entity_poly.pdbx_strand_id
1 'polypeptide(L)'
;MLDRAAVIALWPQLQALPAKLARLDLAEVERVDSAGLALLAELAARARKAGHPLVITGAPAGYNELSAAYRLSPNLDFNATSAAS
;
A
#
# COMPACT_ATOMS: atom_id res chain seq x y z
N MET A 1 -2.93 -14.66 -1.43
CA MET A 1 -3.46 -13.51 -2.22
C MET A 1 -3.87 -12.39 -1.29
N LEU A 2 -3.57 -11.14 -1.63
CA LEU A 2 -4.03 -9.95 -0.91
C LEU A 2 -5.23 -9.36 -1.65
N ASP A 3 -6.41 -9.89 -1.34
CA ASP A 3 -7.69 -9.47 -1.92
C ASP A 3 -8.58 -8.74 -0.90
N ARG A 4 -9.79 -8.36 -1.32
CA ARG A 4 -10.77 -7.71 -0.43
C ARG A 4 -11.03 -8.49 0.87
N ALA A 5 -11.11 -9.82 0.85
CA ALA A 5 -11.39 -10.61 2.05
C ALA A 5 -10.19 -10.60 2.99
N ALA A 6 -8.98 -10.78 2.45
CA ALA A 6 -7.73 -10.66 3.20
C ALA A 6 -7.59 -9.26 3.84
N VAL A 7 -7.89 -8.20 3.09
CA VAL A 7 -7.86 -6.81 3.59
C VAL A 7 -8.79 -6.64 4.80
N ILE A 8 -10.03 -7.12 4.72
CA ILE A 8 -11.00 -7.05 5.83
C ILE A 8 -10.47 -7.79 7.06
N ALA A 9 -9.90 -8.98 6.88
CA ALA A 9 -9.38 -9.78 7.97
C ALA A 9 -8.13 -9.16 8.64
N LEU A 10 -7.26 -8.53 7.85
CA LEU A 10 -6.00 -7.94 8.33
C LEU A 10 -6.19 -6.58 8.98
N TRP A 11 -7.23 -5.83 8.61
CA TRP A 11 -7.39 -4.44 9.00
C TRP A 11 -7.28 -4.17 10.51
N PRO A 12 -7.96 -4.91 11.41
CA PRO A 12 -7.86 -4.66 12.85
C PRO A 12 -6.43 -4.83 13.39
N GLN A 13 -5.68 -5.80 12.84
CA GLN A 13 -4.30 -6.07 13.23
C GLN A 13 -3.38 -4.94 12.78
N LEU A 14 -3.58 -4.45 11.55
CA LEU A 14 -2.81 -3.35 10.97
C LEU A 14 -3.07 -2.02 11.69
N GLN A 15 -4.30 -1.79 12.16
CA GLN A 15 -4.63 -0.62 12.98
C GLN A 15 -3.92 -0.61 14.34
N ALA A 16 -3.61 -1.78 14.89
CA ALA A 16 -2.90 -1.93 16.15
C ALA A 16 -1.37 -1.80 16.01
N LEU A 17 -0.84 -1.75 14.78
CA LEU A 17 0.60 -1.63 14.56
C LEU A 17 1.13 -0.27 15.02
N PRO A 18 2.35 -0.23 15.58
CA PRO A 18 2.97 1.01 15.99
C PRO A 18 3.28 1.90 14.77
N ALA A 19 3.18 3.21 14.95
CA ALA A 19 3.44 4.21 13.90
C ALA A 19 4.87 4.20 13.33
N LYS A 20 5.79 3.43 13.93
CA LYS A 20 7.19 3.29 13.51
C LYS A 20 7.43 2.10 12.57
N LEU A 21 6.39 1.53 11.96
CA LEU A 21 6.55 0.48 10.97
C LEU A 21 7.34 1.03 9.76
N ALA A 22 8.58 0.56 9.61
CA ALA A 22 9.49 1.06 8.58
C ALA A 22 9.54 0.17 7.33
N ARG A 23 9.14 -1.11 7.43
CA ARG A 23 9.19 -2.06 6.31
C ARG A 23 7.98 -2.98 6.28
N LEU A 24 7.47 -3.23 5.07
CA LEU A 24 6.48 -4.26 4.77
C LEU A 24 7.01 -5.10 3.61
N ASP A 25 7.15 -6.40 3.83
CA ASP A 25 7.63 -7.33 2.80
C ASP A 25 6.47 -8.13 2.19
N LEU A 26 6.39 -8.14 0.86
CA LEU A 26 5.37 -8.83 0.08
C LEU A 26 5.90 -10.08 -0.63
N ALA A 27 7.11 -10.55 -0.30
CA ALA A 27 7.73 -11.71 -0.96
C ALA A 27 6.84 -12.97 -0.96
N GLU A 28 6.09 -13.21 0.12
CA GLU A 28 5.18 -14.35 0.27
C GLU A 28 3.75 -14.07 -0.23
N VAL A 29 3.51 -12.88 -0.80
CA VAL A 29 2.23 -12.53 -1.43
C VAL A 29 2.28 -12.96 -2.88
N GLU A 30 1.42 -13.89 -3.29
CA GLU A 30 1.41 -14.34 -4.69
C GLU A 30 0.80 -13.30 -5.66
N ARG A 31 -0.27 -12.62 -5.21
CA ARG A 31 -1.08 -11.71 -6.04
C ARG A 31 -1.76 -10.66 -5.18
N VAL A 32 -1.99 -9.49 -5.77
CA VAL A 32 -2.77 -8.38 -5.22
C VAL A 32 -3.90 -7.98 -6.17
N ASP A 33 -5.07 -7.62 -5.63
CA ASP A 33 -6.15 -6.97 -6.37
C ASP A 33 -6.22 -5.46 -6.07
N SER A 34 -7.26 -4.76 -6.54
CA SER A 34 -7.42 -3.34 -6.27
C SER A 34 -7.63 -3.00 -4.78
N ALA A 35 -8.28 -3.87 -4.01
CA ALA A 35 -8.47 -3.67 -2.57
C ALA A 35 -7.15 -3.86 -1.81
N GLY A 36 -6.37 -4.86 -2.19
CA GLY A 36 -5.04 -5.08 -1.63
C GLY A 36 -4.09 -3.93 -1.94
N LEU A 37 -4.09 -3.40 -3.17
CA LEU A 37 -3.28 -2.22 -3.50
C LEU A 37 -3.73 -0.98 -2.72
N ALA A 38 -5.03 -0.77 -2.56
CA ALA A 38 -5.57 0.34 -1.76
C ALA A 38 -5.13 0.24 -0.28
N LEU A 39 -5.10 -0.97 0.29
CA LEU A 39 -4.57 -1.18 1.63
C LEU A 39 -3.09 -0.78 1.73
N LEU A 40 -2.26 -1.20 0.77
CA LEU A 40 -0.83 -0.85 0.77
C LEU A 40 -0.61 0.67 0.66
N ALA A 41 -1.38 1.35 -0.19
CA ALA A 41 -1.34 2.80 -0.33
C ALA A 41 -1.75 3.52 0.97
N GLU A 42 -2.80 3.05 1.65
CA GLU A 42 -3.24 3.60 2.94
C GLU A 42 -2.18 3.43 4.04
N LEU A 43 -1.53 2.27 4.12
CA LEU A 43 -0.43 2.06 5.08
C LEU A 43 0.75 2.99 4.79
N ALA A 44 1.13 3.15 3.52
CA ALA A 44 2.18 4.07 3.11
C ALA A 44 1.81 5.54 3.44
N ALA A 45 0.55 5.93 3.24
CA ALA A 45 0.04 7.26 3.56
C ALA A 45 0.08 7.55 5.07
N ARG A 46 -0.37 6.59 5.90
CA ARG A 46 -0.29 6.71 7.36
C ARG A 46 1.15 6.86 7.86
N ALA A 47 2.05 6.03 7.35
CA ALA A 47 3.45 6.04 7.71
C ALA A 47 4.12 7.39 7.35
N ARG A 48 3.83 7.91 6.14
CA ARG A 48 4.26 9.26 5.72
C ARG A 48 3.70 10.35 6.64
N LYS A 49 2.40 10.31 6.96
CA LYS A 49 1.77 11.28 7.86
C LYS A 49 2.37 11.25 9.28
N ALA A 50 2.86 10.09 9.72
CA ALA A 50 3.55 9.91 10.98
C ALA A 50 5.05 10.32 10.94
N GLY A 51 5.58 10.76 9.79
CA GLY A 51 6.99 11.15 9.64
C GLY A 51 7.95 9.97 9.50
N HIS A 52 7.44 8.75 9.28
CA HIS A 52 8.23 7.53 9.16
C HIS A 52 7.82 6.79 7.88
N PRO A 53 8.39 7.15 6.70
CA PRO A 53 8.02 6.52 5.43
C PRO A 53 8.17 4.99 5.47
N LEU A 54 7.12 4.29 5.03
CA LEU A 54 7.11 2.83 4.92
C LEU A 54 7.82 2.38 3.64
N VAL A 55 8.80 1.50 3.77
CA VAL A 55 9.44 0.81 2.64
C VAL A 55 8.67 -0.47 2.33
N ILE A 56 8.12 -0.59 1.13
CA ILE A 56 7.44 -1.81 0.67
C ILE A 56 8.37 -2.54 -0.30
N THR A 57 8.61 -3.83 -0.04
CA THR A 57 9.43 -4.71 -0.90
C THR A 57 8.60 -5.84 -1.47
N GLY A 58 9.03 -6.36 -2.63
CA GLY A 58 8.28 -7.38 -3.38
C GLY A 58 7.32 -6.75 -4.41
N ALA A 59 7.01 -7.54 -5.45
CA ALA A 59 6.15 -7.12 -6.55
C ALA A 59 5.22 -8.28 -6.94
N PRO A 60 4.20 -8.59 -6.12
CA PRO A 60 3.27 -9.67 -6.39
C PRO A 60 2.54 -9.46 -7.72
N ALA A 61 1.97 -10.53 -8.28
CA ALA A 61 1.17 -10.41 -9.51
C ALA A 61 0.06 -9.36 -9.34
N GLY A 62 -0.10 -8.48 -10.34
CA GLY A 62 -1.05 -7.36 -10.31
C GLY A 62 -0.51 -6.06 -9.69
N TYR A 63 0.58 -6.09 -8.91
CA TYR A 63 1.08 -4.89 -8.21
C TYR A 63 1.49 -3.76 -9.16
N ASN A 64 2.39 -4.06 -10.11
CA ASN A 64 2.89 -3.05 -11.06
C ASN A 64 1.79 -2.57 -12.02
N GLU A 65 0.96 -3.50 -12.50
CA GLU A 65 -0.13 -3.19 -13.43
C GLU A 65 -1.17 -2.28 -12.79
N LEU A 66 -1.63 -2.61 -11.57
CA LEU A 66 -2.60 -1.79 -10.85
C LEU A 66 -1.97 -0.46 -10.41
N SER A 67 -0.72 -0.44 -9.96
CA SER A 67 0.00 0.81 -9.63
C SER A 67 0.03 1.75 -10.85
N ALA A 68 0.31 1.23 -12.04
CA ALA A 68 0.31 1.99 -13.27
C ALA A 68 -1.12 2.45 -13.66
N ALA A 69 -2.11 1.56 -13.57
CA ALA A 69 -3.51 1.86 -13.89
C ALA A 69 -4.06 3.01 -13.04
N TYR A 70 -3.70 3.06 -11.75
CA TYR A 70 -4.09 4.12 -10.82
C TYR A 70 -3.10 5.29 -10.75
N ARG A 71 -2.05 5.29 -11.60
CA ARG A 71 -1.03 6.35 -11.69
C ARG A 71 -0.35 6.65 -10.34
N LEU A 72 -0.14 5.62 -9.53
CA LEU A 72 0.55 5.74 -8.25
C LEU A 72 2.04 6.02 -8.47
N SER A 73 2.63 6.82 -7.58
CA SER A 73 4.07 6.97 -7.47
C SER A 73 4.71 5.67 -6.92
N PRO A 74 6.05 5.50 -7.01
CA PRO A 74 6.74 4.35 -6.40
C PRO A 74 6.49 4.18 -4.90
N ASN A 75 6.11 5.26 -4.20
CA ASN A 75 5.78 5.24 -2.77
C ASN A 75 4.28 5.01 -2.52
N LEU A 76 3.54 4.55 -3.53
CA LEU A 76 2.09 4.35 -3.54
C LEU A 76 1.29 5.61 -3.18
N ASP A 77 1.89 6.79 -3.35
CA ASP A 77 1.15 8.04 -3.26
C ASP A 77 0.42 8.32 -4.56
N PHE A 78 -0.76 8.92 -4.47
CA PHE A 78 -1.43 9.39 -5.68
C PHE A 78 -0.59 10.51 -6.27
N ASN A 79 -0.22 10.36 -7.54
CA ASN A 79 0.26 11.50 -8.33
C ASN A 79 -0.96 12.38 -8.62
N ALA A 80 -1.49 13.04 -7.59
CA ALA A 80 -2.24 14.25 -7.81
C ALA A 80 -1.21 15.24 -8.35
N THR A 81 -1.16 15.40 -9.68
CA THR A 81 -0.79 16.70 -10.22
C THR A 81 -1.69 17.67 -9.47
N SER A 82 -1.14 18.44 -8.53
CA SER A 82 -1.87 19.55 -7.94
C SER A 82 -2.32 20.40 -9.12
N ALA A 83 -3.59 20.28 -9.50
CA ALA A 83 -4.29 21.29 -10.27
C ALA A 83 -4.45 22.48 -9.30
N ALA A 84 -3.33 23.15 -9.03
CA ALA A 84 -3.32 24.49 -8.50
C ALA A 84 -3.56 25.40 -9.70
N SER A 85 -4.80 25.85 -9.83
CA SER A 85 -5.14 27.11 -10.50
C SER A 85 -5.21 28.20 -9.45
#